data_AF-A0AAF0FP27-F1
#
_entry.id   AF-A0AAF0FP27-F1
#
_cell.length_a   1.000
_cell.length_b   1.000
_cell.length_c   1.000
_cell.angle_alpha   90.00
_cell.angle_beta   90.00
_cell.angle_gamma   90.00
#
_symmetry.space_group_name_H-M   'P 1'
#
loop_
_entity.id
_entity.type
_entity.pdbx_description
1 polymer ?
#
loop_
_entity_poly.entity_id
_entity_poly.type
_entity_poly.pdbx_seq_one_letter_code
_entity_poly.pdbx_strand_id
1 'polypeptide(L)'
;MSTVNSVNKIRLPPSAKVVLSILEDGKAKTFKDMTDEAEIAPRTIRYALKRLKESGLIIEKFNFRDARQVLYQKNTITKSDKTPEMAST
;
A
#
# COMPACT_ATOMS: atom_id res chain seq x y z
N MET A 1 19.73 -20.36 12.38
CA MET A 1 19.97 -19.19 11.51
C MET A 1 18.64 -18.70 10.98
N SER A 2 18.14 -17.57 11.47
CA SER A 2 17.05 -16.84 10.81
C SER A 2 17.42 -15.37 10.80
N THR A 3 17.45 -14.85 9.58
CA THR A 3 17.90 -13.53 9.17
C THR A 3 17.23 -12.43 9.96
N VAL A 4 18.00 -11.79 10.84
CA VAL A 4 17.68 -10.49 11.41
C VAL A 4 17.58 -9.49 10.25
N ASN A 5 16.36 -9.15 9.84
CA ASN A 5 16.11 -8.10 8.85
C ASN A 5 16.55 -6.74 9.41
N SER A 6 17.85 -6.47 9.33
CA SER A 6 18.51 -5.20 9.60
C SER A 6 18.34 -4.27 8.40
N VAL A 7 17.12 -3.80 8.18
CA VAL A 7 16.87 -2.61 7.36
C VAL A 7 15.48 -2.05 7.70
N ASN A 8 15.41 -1.08 8.62
CA ASN A 8 14.73 0.20 8.32
C ASN A 8 14.90 1.21 9.47
N LYS A 9 15.71 2.24 9.26
CA LYS A 9 16.01 3.33 10.21
C LYS A 9 14.93 4.43 10.21
N ILE A 10 13.72 4.13 9.73
CA ILE A 10 12.55 5.01 9.83
C ILE A 10 11.79 4.57 11.09
N ARG A 11 11.51 5.50 12.02
CA ARG A 11 10.68 5.26 13.23
C ARG A 11 9.20 5.01 12.84
N LEU A 12 8.96 3.96 12.06
CA LEU A 12 7.63 3.50 11.71
C LEU A 12 7.10 2.60 12.83
N PRO A 13 5.82 2.78 13.22
CA PRO A 13 5.15 1.81 14.08
C PRO A 13 5.22 0.39 13.49
N PRO A 14 5.23 -0.65 14.34
CA PRO A 14 5.30 -2.03 13.87
C PRO A 14 4.18 -2.38 12.89
N SER A 15 2.96 -1.87 13.13
CA SER A 15 1.82 -2.03 12.22
C SER A 15 2.05 -1.41 10.84
N ALA A 16 2.71 -0.26 10.77
CA ALA A 16 3.03 0.40 9.50
C ALA A 16 4.07 -0.40 8.70
N LYS A 17 5.01 -1.08 9.38
CA LYS A 17 5.98 -1.95 8.71
C LYS A 17 5.30 -3.15 8.06
N VAL A 18 4.34 -3.79 8.73
CA VAL A 18 3.59 -4.92 8.19
C VAL A 18 2.81 -4.52 6.93
N VAL A 19 2.08 -3.42 6.97
CA VAL A 19 1.32 -2.93 5.79
C VAL A 19 2.27 -2.54 4.65
N LEU A 20 3.42 -1.95 4.97
CA LEU A 20 4.44 -1.65 3.96
C LEU A 20 4.96 -2.93 3.32
N SER A 21 5.23 -3.98 4.10
CA SER A 21 5.66 -5.31 3.61
C SER A 21 4.67 -5.92 2.61
N ILE A 22 3.37 -5.74 2.83
CA ILE A 22 2.32 -6.21 1.89
C ILE A 22 2.37 -5.44 0.55
N LEU A 23 2.78 -4.18 0.58
CA LEU A 23 2.92 -3.30 -0.60
C LEU A 23 4.33 -3.33 -1.20
N GLU A 24 5.25 -4.16 -0.70
CA GLU A 24 6.62 -4.28 -1.23
C GLU A 24 6.64 -4.84 -2.65
N ASP A 25 5.61 -5.60 -3.05
CA ASP A 25 5.43 -6.12 -4.40
C ASP A 25 5.17 -5.02 -5.45
N GLY A 26 4.97 -3.77 -5.00
CA GLY A 26 4.70 -2.61 -5.84
C GLY A 26 3.34 -2.63 -6.51
N LYS A 27 2.46 -3.61 -6.20
CA LYS A 27 1.11 -3.68 -6.76
C LYS A 27 0.18 -2.79 -5.96
N ALA A 28 -0.75 -2.16 -6.67
CA ALA A 28 -1.80 -1.38 -6.03
C ALA A 28 -2.84 -2.35 -5.44
N LYS A 29 -3.06 -2.30 -4.12
CA LYS A 29 -3.97 -3.18 -3.38
C LYS A 29 -5.08 -2.37 -2.73
N THR A 30 -6.29 -2.93 -2.64
CA THR A 30 -7.38 -2.27 -1.94
C THR A 30 -7.24 -2.46 -0.42
N PHE A 31 -7.98 -1.66 0.35
CA PHE A 31 -8.09 -1.86 1.80
C PHE A 31 -8.57 -3.27 2.17
N LYS A 32 -9.46 -3.85 1.35
CA LYS A 32 -9.98 -5.19 1.57
C LYS A 32 -8.89 -6.24 1.37
N ASP A 33 -8.15 -6.16 0.26
CA ASP A 33 -7.07 -7.11 -0.03
C ASP A 33 -6.00 -7.10 1.07
N MET A 34 -5.65 -5.91 1.57
CA MET A 34 -4.71 -5.79 2.70
C MET A 34 -5.29 -6.35 4.00
N THR A 35 -6.60 -6.29 4.19
CA THR A 35 -7.26 -6.88 5.37
C THR A 35 -7.30 -8.40 5.30
N ASP A 36 -7.47 -8.95 4.09
CA ASP A 36 -7.50 -10.39 3.87
C ASP A 36 -6.09 -11.02 3.98
N GLU A 37 -5.03 -10.26 3.64
CA GLU A 37 -3.63 -10.71 3.71
C GLU A 37 -2.95 -10.43 5.05
N ALA A 38 -3.36 -9.38 5.78
CA ALA A 38 -2.71 -8.98 7.03
C ALA A 38 -3.31 -9.66 8.28
N GLU A 39 -2.43 -10.17 9.15
CA GLU A 39 -2.81 -10.72 10.47
C GLU A 39 -3.04 -9.62 11.54
N ILE A 40 -3.62 -8.48 11.15
CA ILE A 40 -3.92 -7.37 12.08
C ILE A 40 -5.31 -6.81 11.84
N ALA A 41 -5.89 -6.23 12.88
CA ALA A 41 -7.24 -5.69 12.81
C ALA A 41 -7.39 -4.61 11.71
N PRO A 42 -8.54 -4.53 11.01
CA PRO A 42 -8.78 -3.53 9.96
C PRO A 42 -8.55 -2.08 10.41
N ARG A 43 -8.90 -1.76 11.66
CA ARG A 43 -8.64 -0.43 12.25
C ARG A 43 -7.14 -0.11 12.33
N THR A 44 -6.33 -1.12 12.64
CA THR A 44 -4.87 -1.00 12.68
C THR A 44 -4.28 -0.80 11.29
N ILE A 45 -4.86 -1.43 10.26
CA ILE A 45 -4.48 -1.20 8.86
C ILE A 45 -4.78 0.25 8.46
N ARG A 46 -5.97 0.77 8.79
CA ARG A 46 -6.29 2.20 8.53
C ARG A 46 -5.29 3.14 9.20
N TYR A 47 -4.93 2.87 10.46
CA TYR A 47 -3.92 3.64 11.18
C TYR A 47 -2.55 3.55 10.49
N ALA A 48 -2.13 2.36 10.09
CA ALA A 48 -0.88 2.13 9.37
C ALA A 48 -0.84 2.87 8.02
N LEU A 49 -1.90 2.78 7.22
CA LEU A 49 -2.02 3.51 5.94
C LEU A 49 -1.92 5.02 6.14
N LYS A 50 -2.63 5.56 7.14
CA LYS A 50 -2.53 6.99 7.50
C LYS A 50 -1.08 7.38 7.81
N ARG A 51 -0.39 6.60 8.65
CA ARG A 51 1.02 6.86 9.01
C ARG A 51 1.96 6.76 7.81
N LEU A 52 1.78 5.75 6.96
CA LEU A 52 2.59 5.58 5.76
C LEU A 52 2.39 6.73 4.77
N LYS A 53 1.15 7.21 4.62
CA LYS A 53 0.81 8.38 3.81
C LYS A 53 1.43 9.66 4.34
N GLU A 54 1.34 9.89 5.66
CA GLU A 54 2.00 11.02 6.34
C GLU A 54 3.52 11.01 6.12
N SER A 55 4.13 9.83 6.08
CA SER A 55 5.57 9.67 5.79
C SER A 55 5.94 9.69 4.29
N GLY A 56 4.96 9.84 3.39
CA GLY A 56 5.19 9.85 1.94
C GLY A 56 5.65 8.50 1.34
N LEU A 57 5.49 7.39 2.07
CA LEU A 57 5.93 6.06 1.65
C LEU A 57 4.91 5.34 0.76
N ILE A 58 3.65 5.78 0.76
CA ILE A 58 2.58 5.23 -0.07
C ILE A 58 1.81 6.37 -0.74
N ILE A 59 1.11 6.02 -1.82
CA ILE A 59 0.16 6.88 -2.53
C ILE A 59 -1.20 6.20 -2.64
N GLU A 60 -2.23 7.03 -2.69
CA GLU A 60 -3.60 6.61 -2.99
C GLU A 60 -3.87 6.81 -4.48
N LYS A 61 -4.47 5.81 -5.11
CA LYS A 61 -4.90 5.82 -6.49
C LYS A 61 -6.39 5.58 -6.58
N PHE A 62 -7.02 6.25 -7.55
CA PHE A 62 -8.42 6.00 -7.87
C PHE A 62 -8.58 4.61 -8.48
N ASN A 63 -9.57 3.86 -8.02
CA ASN A 63 -9.91 2.58 -8.61
C ASN A 63 -10.94 2.78 -9.74
N PHE A 64 -10.51 2.62 -10.98
CA PHE A 64 -11.39 2.74 -12.15
C PHE A 64 -12.46 1.62 -12.22
N ARG A 65 -12.25 0.48 -11.53
CA ARG A 65 -13.22 -0.63 -11.52
C ARG A 65 -14.34 -0.44 -10.50
N ASP A 66 -14.05 0.19 -9.36
CA ASP A 66 -15.05 0.53 -8.34
C ASP A 66 -14.64 1.84 -7.66
N ALA A 67 -15.32 2.93 -8.00
CA ALA A 67 -15.07 4.27 -7.49
C ALA A 67 -15.21 4.41 -5.96
N ARG A 68 -15.88 3.44 -5.30
CA ARG A 68 -16.03 3.43 -3.83
C ARG A 68 -14.78 2.92 -3.12
N GLN A 69 -13.87 2.29 -3.86
CA GLN A 69 -12.65 1.71 -3.34
C GLN A 69 -11.43 2.55 -3.73
N VAL A 70 -10.51 2.70 -2.79
CA VAL A 70 -9.21 3.35 -3.03
C VAL A 70 -8.14 2.28 -3.12
N LEU A 71 -7.25 2.43 -4.09
CA LEU A 71 -6.07 1.59 -4.24
C LEU A 71 -4.90 2.25 -3.51
N TYR A 72 -4.16 1.47 -2.75
CA TYR A 72 -2.95 1.89 -2.07
C TYR A 72 -1.75 1.23 -2.73
N GLN A 73 -0.72 2.02 -2.99
CA GLN A 73 0.51 1.54 -3.62
C GLN A 73 1.73 2.13 -2.92
N LYS A 74 2.81 1.36 -2.82
CA LYS A 74 4.10 1.89 -2.38
C LYS A 74 4.56 3.02 -3.31
N ASN A 75 5.03 4.12 -2.74
CA ASN A 75 5.54 5.26 -3.49
C ASN A 75 6.91 4.87 -4.09
N THR A 76 6.89 4.26 -5.27
CA THR A 76 8.07 4.11 -6.11
C THR A 76 8.05 5.27 -7.09
N ILE A 77 8.98 6.21 -6.93
CA ILE A 77 9.19 7.30 -7.90
C ILE A 77 9.80 6.66 -9.15
N THR A 78 8.98 5.97 -9.92
CA THR A 78 9.29 5.40 -11.22
C THR A 78 8.23 5.93 -12.16
N LYS A 79 8.68 6.78 -13.09
CA LYS A 79 7.90 7.29 -14.23
C LYS A 79 7.24 6.12 -14.99
N SER A 80 6.17 6.44 -15.73
CA SER A 80 5.47 5.66 -16.77
C SER A 80 4.39 4.62 -16.36
N ASP A 81 3.15 4.97 -16.76
CA ASP A 81 2.12 4.16 -17.47
C ASP A 81 1.45 2.98 -16.72
N LYS A 82 0.12 2.80 -16.75
CA LYS A 82 -0.78 2.86 -17.92
C LYS A 82 -2.16 3.44 -17.57
N THR A 83 -2.57 4.41 -18.38
CA THR A 83 -3.97 4.68 -18.75
C THR A 83 -4.63 3.38 -19.22
N PRO A 84 -5.81 2.99 -18.71
CA PRO A 84 -6.67 2.11 -19.49
C PRO A 84 -7.34 2.99 -20.55
N GLU A 85 -6.79 2.92 -21.75
CA GLU A 85 -7.54 3.10 -22.99
C GLU A 85 -8.82 2.24 -22.95
N MET A 86 -9.93 2.82 -23.45
CA MET A 86 -11.26 2.25 -23.80
C MET A 86 -12.37 3.16 -23.22
N ALA A 87 -13.17 3.89 -24.00
CA ALA A 87 -13.80 3.48 -25.25
C ALA A 87 -13.79 4.58 -26.33
N SER A 88 -13.27 4.21 -27.50
CA SER A 88 -13.63 4.79 -28.79
C SER A 88 -14.37 3.70 -29.57
N THR A 89 -15.68 3.83 -29.71
CA THR A 89 -16.52 3.43 -30.86
C THR A 89 -17.91 3.99 -30.61
#